data_AF-E2AER2-F1
#
_entry.id   AF-E2AER2-F1
#
_cell.length_a   1.000
_cell.length_b   1.000
_cell.length_c   1.000
_cell.angle_alpha   90.00
_cell.angle_beta   90.00
_cell.angle_gamma   90.00
#
_symmetry.space_group_name_H-M   'P 1'
#
loop_
_entity.id
_entity.type
_entity.pdbx_description
1 polymer ?
#
loop_
_entity_poly.entity_id
_entity_poly.type
_entity_poly.pdbx_seq_one_letter_code
_entity_poly.pdbx_strand_id
1 'polypeptide(L)'
;MAAIQTSTGSIHTLQQTLTSQRREIAELRKLVKLRHDTLEDSTEIEYLRNILFEYMMGRETMVLARVIAAVVKFDQEQTTKILKKEEDKLTLVSTTVMCNFVRVG
;
A
#
# COMPACT_ATOMS: atom_id res chain seq x y z
N MET A 1 27.16 -42.28 43.01
CA MET A 1 26.19 -42.34 41.90
C MET A 1 25.39 -41.04 41.91
N ALA A 2 25.82 -40.03 41.15
CA ALA A 2 25.17 -38.71 41.10
C ALA A 2 24.05 -38.70 40.05
N ALA A 3 22.91 -38.15 40.43
CA ALA A 3 21.62 -38.33 39.79
C ALA A 3 21.54 -37.73 38.37
N ILE A 4 21.00 -38.52 37.43
CA ILE A 4 20.61 -38.14 36.05
C ILE A 4 19.31 -37.29 36.05
N GLN A 5 18.91 -36.72 37.19
CA GLN A 5 17.59 -36.11 37.39
C GLN A 5 17.47 -34.66 36.90
N THR A 6 18.58 -33.99 36.59
CA THR A 6 18.58 -32.58 36.14
C THR A 6 18.21 -32.40 34.67
N SER A 7 18.42 -33.42 33.84
CA SER A 7 18.20 -33.32 32.39
C SER A 7 16.70 -33.38 32.02
N THR A 8 15.89 -34.16 32.72
CA THR A 8 14.46 -34.36 32.42
C THR A 8 13.60 -33.15 32.80
N GLY A 9 13.89 -32.47 33.91
CA GLY A 9 13.19 -31.25 34.32
C GLY A 9 13.42 -30.08 33.36
N SER A 10 14.65 -29.93 32.86
CA SER A 10 14.99 -28.92 31.84
C SER A 10 14.27 -29.19 30.52
N ILE A 11 14.21 -30.47 30.10
CA ILE A 11 13.49 -30.88 28.89
C ILE A 11 11.99 -30.56 28.98
N HIS A 12 11.35 -30.83 30.11
CA HIS A 12 9.93 -30.53 30.30
C HIS A 12 9.64 -29.02 30.23
N THR A 13 10.46 -28.20 30.88
CA THR A 13 10.33 -26.74 30.82
C THR A 13 10.49 -26.22 29.40
N LEU A 14 11.46 -26.73 28.64
CA LEU A 14 11.65 -26.36 27.22
C LEU A 14 10.46 -26.79 26.34
N GLN A 15 9.88 -27.96 26.59
CA GLN A 15 8.68 -28.43 25.89
C GLN A 15 7.47 -27.53 26.16
N GLN A 16 7.29 -27.08 27.41
CA GLN A 16 6.25 -26.12 27.77
C GLN A 16 6.47 -24.78 27.06
N THR A 17 7.71 -24.25 27.06
CA THR A 17 8.06 -23.00 26.37
C THR A 17 7.81 -23.09 24.87
N LEU A 18 8.23 -24.18 24.20
CA LEU A 18 7.94 -24.38 22.78
C LEU A 18 6.44 -24.43 22.48
N THR A 19 5.67 -25.04 23.37
CA THR A 19 4.22 -25.11 23.23
C THR A 19 3.58 -23.72 23.38
N SER A 20 4.05 -22.91 24.33
CA SER A 20 3.63 -21.51 24.47
C SER A 20 3.96 -20.69 23.23
N GLN A 21 5.22 -20.74 22.78
CA GLN A 21 5.68 -20.00 21.61
C GLN A 21 4.92 -20.39 20.34
N ARG A 22 4.60 -21.68 20.17
CA ARG A 22 3.76 -22.14 19.04
C ARG A 22 2.36 -21.52 19.07
N ARG A 23 1.76 -21.37 20.27
CA ARG A 23 0.45 -20.70 20.43
C ARG A 23 0.55 -19.21 20.14
N GLU A 24 1.55 -18.53 20.69
CA GLU A 24 1.80 -17.11 20.43
C GLU A 24 2.02 -16.83 18.94
N ILE A 25 2.83 -17.66 18.26
CA ILE A 25 3.04 -17.55 16.81
C ILE A 25 1.72 -17.75 16.03
N ALA A 26 0.86 -18.68 16.47
CA ALA A 26 -0.43 -18.90 15.82
C ALA A 26 -1.36 -17.69 15.98
N GLU A 27 -1.40 -17.06 17.16
CA GLU A 27 -2.18 -15.84 17.41
C GLU A 27 -1.65 -14.66 16.60
N LEU A 28 -0.33 -14.44 16.59
CA LEU A 28 0.30 -13.39 15.80
C LEU A 28 0.00 -13.55 14.30
N ARG A 29 0.06 -14.79 13.78
CA ARG A 29 -0.34 -15.07 12.40
C ARG A 29 -1.81 -14.74 12.13
N LYS A 30 -2.71 -15.06 13.05
CA LYS A 30 -4.14 -14.71 12.92
C LYS A 30 -4.37 -13.20 12.91
N LEU A 31 -3.67 -12.46 13.78
CA LEU A 31 -3.74 -10.98 13.82
C LEU A 31 -3.20 -10.34 12.54
N VAL A 32 -2.09 -10.85 12.02
CA VAL A 32 -1.53 -10.38 10.75
C VAL A 32 -2.49 -10.65 9.60
N LYS A 33 -3.12 -11.83 9.55
CA LYS A 33 -4.11 -12.17 8.54
C LYS A 33 -5.32 -11.23 8.60
N LEU A 34 -5.90 -11.02 9.78
CA LEU A 34 -7.03 -10.10 9.97
C LEU A 34 -6.70 -8.68 9.52
N ARG A 35 -5.50 -8.16 9.83
CA ARG A 35 -5.06 -6.85 9.32
C ARG A 35 -4.95 -6.82 7.80
N HIS A 36 -4.47 -7.89 7.19
CA HIS A 36 -4.29 -7.95 5.75
C HIS A 36 -5.65 -7.97 5.03
N ASP A 37 -6.57 -8.82 5.48
CA ASP A 37 -7.93 -8.92 4.95
C ASP A 37 -8.65 -7.55 5.07
N THR A 38 -8.50 -6.83 6.19
CA THR A 38 -9.09 -5.48 6.32
C THR A 38 -8.52 -4.42 5.37
N LEU A 39 -7.29 -4.61 4.89
CA LEU A 39 -6.62 -3.66 3.99
C LEU A 39 -6.79 -4.05 2.52
N GLU A 40 -6.82 -5.35 2.20
CA GLU A 40 -6.94 -5.84 0.84
C GLU A 40 -8.39 -5.98 0.36
N ASP A 41 -9.32 -6.34 1.25
CA ASP A 41 -10.74 -6.50 0.92
C ASP A 41 -11.54 -5.19 1.05
N SER A 42 -10.88 -4.10 1.44
CA SER A 42 -11.52 -2.79 1.38
C SER A 42 -11.70 -2.41 -0.09
N THR A 43 -12.96 -2.45 -0.56
CA THR A 43 -13.37 -2.00 -1.90
C THR A 43 -12.79 -0.63 -2.30
N GLU A 44 -12.54 0.24 -1.32
CA GLU A 44 -11.87 1.54 -1.53
C GLU A 44 -10.41 1.39 -1.99
N ILE A 45 -9.67 0.42 -1.44
CA ILE A 45 -8.27 0.17 -1.79
C ILE A 45 -8.17 -0.47 -3.17
N GLU A 46 -9.06 -1.40 -3.51
CA GLU A 46 -9.13 -1.97 -4.86
C GLU A 46 -9.45 -0.90 -5.91
N TYR A 47 -10.46 -0.05 -5.62
CA TYR A 47 -10.79 1.09 -6.46
C TYR A 47 -9.61 2.05 -6.62
N LEU A 48 -8.93 2.38 -5.52
CA LEU A 48 -7.75 3.25 -5.53
C LEU A 48 -6.62 2.68 -6.39
N ARG A 49 -6.34 1.37 -6.32
CA ARG A 49 -5.34 0.72 -7.18
C ARG A 49 -5.70 0.86 -8.67
N ASN A 50 -6.96 0.64 -9.02
CA ASN A 50 -7.41 0.73 -10.40
C ASN A 50 -7.26 2.16 -10.96
N ILE A 51 -7.74 3.18 -10.24
CA ILE A 51 -7.62 4.58 -10.70
C ILE A 51 -6.16 5.06 -10.74
N LEU A 52 -5.30 4.57 -9.84
CA LEU A 52 -3.87 4.89 -9.87
C LEU A 52 -3.20 4.27 -11.11
N PHE A 53 -3.54 3.03 -11.45
CA PHE A 53 -3.05 2.39 -12.66
C PHE A 53 -3.44 3.20 -13.91
N GLU A 54 -4.72 3.56 -14.05
CA GLU A 54 -5.22 4.38 -15.15
C GLU A 54 -4.51 5.75 -15.24
N TYR A 55 -4.26 6.38 -14.08
CA TYR A 55 -3.55 7.65 -13.99
C TYR A 55 -2.09 7.54 -14.45
N MET A 56 -1.39 6.49 -14.01
CA MET A 56 0.00 6.22 -14.41
C MET A 56 0.12 5.88 -15.90
N MET A 57 -0.93 5.30 -16.49
CA MET A 57 -1.01 5.04 -17.93
C MET A 57 -1.37 6.29 -18.75
N GLY A 58 -1.57 7.44 -18.10
CA GLY A 58 -1.79 8.72 -18.77
C GLY A 58 -3.23 8.93 -19.29
N ARG A 59 -4.19 8.13 -18.84
CA ARG A 59 -5.60 8.25 -19.25
C ARG A 59 -6.33 9.22 -18.34
N GLU A 60 -7.04 10.18 -18.91
CA GLU A 60 -7.88 11.15 -18.18
C GLU A 60 -7.22 11.73 -16.91
N THR A 61 -5.92 12.05 -16.96
CA THR A 61 -5.09 12.29 -15.76
C THR A 61 -5.63 13.42 -14.88
N MET A 62 -6.27 14.44 -15.46
CA MET A 62 -6.91 15.53 -14.74
C MET A 62 -8.09 15.06 -13.88
N VAL A 63 -8.95 14.21 -14.44
CA VAL A 63 -10.12 13.67 -13.74
C VAL A 63 -9.66 12.70 -12.65
N LEU A 64 -8.74 11.79 -13.00
CA LEU A 64 -8.21 10.81 -12.05
C LEU A 64 -7.46 11.46 -10.89
N ALA A 65 -6.71 12.54 -11.10
CA ALA A 65 -6.07 13.30 -10.02
C ALA A 65 -7.10 13.83 -8.99
N ARG A 66 -8.27 14.29 -9.46
CA ARG A 66 -9.36 14.75 -8.56
C ARG A 66 -9.98 13.58 -7.79
N VAL A 67 -10.20 12.46 -8.46
CA VAL A 67 -10.76 11.24 -7.83
C VAL A 67 -9.79 10.70 -6.77
N ILE A 68 -8.49 10.61 -7.09
CA ILE A 68 -7.46 10.17 -6.14
C ILE A 68 -7.41 11.07 -4.91
N ALA A 69 -7.43 12.40 -5.11
CA ALA A 69 -7.44 13.35 -4.00
C ALA A 69 -8.68 13.20 -3.09
N ALA A 70 -9.85 12.89 -3.67
CA ALA A 70 -11.08 12.65 -2.92
C ALA A 70 -11.05 11.32 -2.14
N VAL A 71 -10.57 10.24 -2.76
CA VAL A 71 -10.48 8.90 -2.13
C VAL A 71 -9.50 8.92 -0.96
N VAL A 72 -8.34 9.58 -1.13
CA VAL A 72 -7.30 9.68 -0.08
C VAL A 72 -7.59 10.81 0.92
N LYS A 73 -8.64 11.61 0.67
CA LYS A 73 -9.09 12.71 1.53
C LYS A 73 -7.99 13.76 1.77
N PHE A 74 -7.34 14.20 0.70
CA PHE A 74 -6.38 15.30 0.78
C PHE A 74 -7.04 16.61 1.17
N ASP A 75 -6.28 17.44 1.89
CA ASP A 75 -6.72 18.79 2.23
C ASP A 75 -6.87 19.65 0.96
N GLN A 76 -7.69 20.69 1.05
CA GLN A 76 -7.97 21.56 -0.09
C GLN A 76 -6.70 22.20 -0.68
N GLU A 77 -5.73 22.56 0.18
CA GLU A 77 -4.46 23.13 -0.26
C GLU A 77 -3.62 22.10 -1.04
N GLN A 78 -3.54 20.86 -0.54
CA GLN A 78 -2.83 19.77 -1.19
C GLN A 78 -3.46 19.42 -2.55
N THR A 79 -4.79 19.33 -2.58
CA THR A 79 -5.57 19.07 -3.79
C THR A 79 -5.29 20.15 -4.84
N THR A 80 -5.35 21.43 -4.45
CA THR A 80 -5.09 22.55 -5.37
C THR A 80 -3.68 22.51 -5.94
N LYS A 81 -2.67 22.20 -5.10
CA LYS A 81 -1.27 22.05 -5.55
C LYS A 81 -1.09 20.92 -6.56
N ILE A 82 -1.77 19.78 -6.35
CA ILE A 82 -1.71 18.63 -7.26
C ILE A 82 -2.36 18.96 -8.59
N LEU A 83 -3.55 19.55 -8.57
CA LEU A 83 -4.27 19.88 -9.81
C LEU A 83 -3.51 20.91 -10.65
N LYS A 84 -2.91 21.91 -10.01
CA LYS A 84 -2.07 22.89 -10.72
C LYS A 84 -0.87 22.23 -11.40
N LYS A 85 -0.16 21.32 -10.73
CA LYS A 85 0.97 20.59 -11.32
C LYS A 85 0.55 19.75 -12.52
N GLU A 86 -0.61 19.12 -12.46
CA GLU A 86 -1.08 18.27 -13.54
C GLU A 86 -1.61 19.12 -14.72
N GLU A 87 -2.16 20.31 -14.47
CA GLU A 87 -2.45 21.32 -15.49
C GLU A 87 -1.18 21.84 -16.18
N ASP A 88 -0.13 22.16 -15.40
CA ASP A 88 1.18 22.55 -15.92
C ASP A 88 1.79 21.42 -16.80
N LYS A 89 1.62 20.16 -16.39
CA LYS A 89 2.07 18.99 -17.17
C LYS A 89 1.32 18.85 -18.50
N LEU A 90 0.00 19.05 -18.50
CA LEU A 90 -0.80 19.00 -19.74
C LEU A 90 -0.41 20.13 -20.70
N THR A 91 -0.21 21.35 -20.20
CA THR A 91 0.20 22.49 -21.02
C THR A 91 1.60 22.33 -21.61
N LEU A 92 2.56 21.79 -20.86
CA LEU A 92 3.91 21.49 -21.35
C LEU A 92 3.95 20.37 -22.39
N VAL A 93 3.17 19.31 -22.18
CA VAL A 93 3.04 18.21 -23.16
C VAL A 93 2.39 18.74 -24.43
N SER A 94 1.27 19.47 -24.35
CA SER A 94 0.63 20.13 -25.49
C SER A 94 1.58 21.05 -26.25
N THR A 95 2.44 21.80 -25.55
CA THR A 95 3.41 22.69 -26.20
C THR A 95 4.51 21.90 -26.91
N THR A 96 4.94 20.76 -26.38
CA THR A 96 5.94 19.90 -27.05
C THR A 96 5.37 19.21 -28.28
N VAL A 97 4.11 18.75 -28.26
CA VAL A 97 3.46 18.22 -29.48
C VAL A 97 3.18 19.32 -30.51
N MET A 98 2.76 20.52 -30.08
CA MET A 98 2.62 21.67 -30.98
C MET A 98 3.97 22.12 -31.57
N CYS A 99 5.04 22.15 -30.78
CA CYS A 99 6.37 22.55 -31.25
C CYS A 99 6.96 21.53 -32.24
N ASN A 100 6.65 20.23 -32.08
CA ASN A 100 6.98 19.21 -33.08
C ASN A 100 6.11 19.31 -34.35
N PHE A 101 4.86 19.77 -34.25
CA PHE A 101 3.99 19.96 -35.41
C PHE A 101 4.37 21.21 -36.25
N VAL A 102 4.77 22.32 -35.60
CA VAL A 102 5.20 23.56 -36.30
C VAL A 102 6.59 23.44 -36.93
N ARG A 103 7.40 22.45 -36.53
CA ARG A 103 8.76 22.24 -37.08
C ARG A 103 8.82 21.25 -38.25
N VAL A 104 7.70 20.60 -38.58
CA VAL A 104 7.57 19.63 -39.69
C VAL A 104 6.56 20.13 -40.77
N GLY A 105 5.99 21.33 -40.60
CA GLY A 105 5.15 22.00 -41.59
C GLY A 105 5.92 23.03 -42.41
#